data_AF-A0A4Y2A6H9-F1
#
_entry.id   AF-A0A4Y2A6H9-F1
#
_cell.length_a   1.000
_cell.length_b   1.000
_cell.length_c   1.000
_cell.angle_alpha   90.00
_cell.angle_beta   90.00
_cell.angle_gamma   90.00
#
_symmetry.space_group_name_H-M   'P 1'
#
loop_
_entity.id
_entity.type
_entity.pdbx_description
1 polymer ?
#
loop_
_entity_poly.entity_id
_entity_poly.type
_entity_poly.pdbx_seq_one_letter_code
_entity_poly.pdbx_strand_id
1 'polypeptide(L)'
;MGSCVAFSCTNRCSEKIPGLTFHSFPKDETRRKLWVKAVGRENWEPSKFSKLCSKHFPEEMIDRTSLSCVRLRDNAVPSIFDFPSHLQKVVKLRKLPTRAVFEPAYSKIEVQQATTGAETVATESEVVGCSSESPYQSNI
;
A
#
# COMPACT_ATOMS: atom_id res chain seq x y z
N MET A 1 -15.40 25.96 -3.75
CA MET A 1 -14.24 25.08 -4.06
C MET A 1 -13.32 25.06 -2.84
N GLY A 2 -12.73 23.90 -2.51
CA GLY A 2 -11.91 23.74 -1.31
C GLY A 2 -10.41 23.90 -1.55
N SER A 3 -9.64 24.13 -0.49
CA SER A 3 -8.17 24.06 -0.46
C SER A 3 -7.70 22.70 0.05
N CYS A 4 -6.41 22.41 -0.13
CA CYS A 4 -5.80 21.25 0.51
C CYS A 4 -5.88 21.37 2.05
N VAL A 5 -6.18 20.26 2.73
CA VAL A 5 -6.30 20.23 4.21
C VAL A 5 -4.99 19.96 4.94
N ALA A 6 -3.93 19.58 4.22
CA ALA A 6 -2.63 19.32 4.81
C ALA A 6 -2.08 20.57 5.53
N PHE A 7 -1.26 20.35 6.56
CA PHE A 7 -0.49 21.44 7.17
C PHE A 7 0.40 22.10 6.13
N SER A 8 0.60 23.43 6.28
CA SER A 8 1.45 24.27 5.44
C SER A 8 1.18 24.22 3.92
N CYS A 9 0.07 23.62 3.48
CA CYS A 9 -0.26 23.49 2.07
C CYS A 9 -1.25 24.57 1.62
N THR A 10 -0.85 25.40 0.66
CA THR A 10 -1.66 26.50 0.10
C THR A 10 -2.34 26.15 -1.22
N ASN A 11 -2.13 24.94 -1.76
CA ASN A 11 -2.69 24.53 -3.04
C ASN A 11 -4.22 24.55 -3.02
N ARG A 12 -4.82 25.29 -3.96
CA ARG A 12 -6.28 25.42 -4.08
C ARG A 12 -6.80 24.59 -5.24
N CYS A 13 -7.97 23.95 -5.05
CA CYS A 13 -8.62 23.18 -6.12
C CYS A 13 -9.06 24.05 -7.32
N SER A 14 -9.16 25.38 -7.12
CA SER A 14 -9.46 26.34 -8.18
C SER A 14 -8.26 26.63 -9.08
N GLU A 15 -7.05 26.41 -8.60
CA GLU A 15 -5.82 26.66 -9.34
C GLU A 15 -5.53 25.45 -10.24
N LYS A 16 -5.47 25.69 -11.55
CA LYS A 16 -5.12 24.66 -12.54
C LYS A 16 -3.60 24.50 -12.61
N ILE A 17 -3.03 23.86 -11.59
CA ILE A 17 -1.61 23.52 -11.55
C ILE A 17 -1.39 22.22 -12.34
N PRO A 18 -0.58 22.21 -13.42
CA PRO A 18 -0.32 21.00 -14.20
C PRO A 18 0.22 19.85 -13.34
N GLY A 19 -0.34 18.66 -13.51
CA GLY A 19 0.07 17.45 -12.78
C GLY A 19 -0.39 17.35 -11.31
N LEU A 20 -0.99 18.42 -10.76
CA LEU A 20 -1.55 18.43 -9.42
C LEU A 20 -3.01 17.96 -9.45
N THR A 21 -3.31 16.92 -8.67
CA THR A 21 -4.65 16.35 -8.57
C THR A 21 -5.14 16.41 -7.13
N PHE A 22 -6.45 16.46 -6.94
CA PHE A 22 -7.08 16.56 -5.61
C PHE A 22 -7.92 15.32 -5.33
N HIS A 23 -7.63 14.68 -4.21
CA HIS A 23 -8.25 13.42 -3.80
C HIS A 23 -9.10 13.65 -2.55
N SER A 24 -10.35 13.23 -2.61
CA SER A 24 -11.27 13.23 -1.47
C SER A 24 -10.92 12.11 -0.50
N PHE A 25 -11.35 12.24 0.76
CA PHE A 25 -11.20 11.17 1.74
C PHE A 25 -11.95 9.91 1.29
N PRO A 26 -11.37 8.71 1.51
CA PRO A 26 -12.00 7.45 1.15
C PRO A 26 -13.28 7.22 1.96
N LYS A 27 -14.22 6.46 1.38
CA LYS A 27 -15.44 6.03 2.06
C LYS A 27 -15.15 4.99 3.15
N ASP A 28 -14.13 4.15 2.93
CA ASP A 28 -13.70 3.13 3.88
C ASP A 28 -13.23 3.77 5.19
N GLU A 29 -13.88 3.42 6.30
CA GLU A 29 -13.59 4.05 7.58
C GLU A 29 -12.16 3.82 8.06
N THR A 30 -11.62 2.62 7.83
CA THR A 30 -10.26 2.26 8.23
C THR A 30 -9.24 3.15 7.52
N ARG A 31 -9.36 3.30 6.19
CA ARG A 31 -8.49 4.16 5.40
C ARG A 31 -8.69 5.63 5.74
N ARG A 32 -9.94 6.05 5.94
CA ARG A 32 -10.29 7.41 6.35
C ARG A 32 -9.63 7.76 7.69
N LYS A 33 -9.68 6.87 8.68
CA LYS A 33 -9.01 7.03 9.98
C LYS A 33 -7.49 7.16 9.81
N LEU A 34 -6.86 6.39 8.92
CA LEU A 34 -5.43 6.52 8.62
C LEU A 34 -5.10 7.90 8.02
N TRP A 35 -5.90 8.37 7.08
CA TRP A 35 -5.71 9.68 6.47
C TRP A 35 -5.91 10.82 7.49
N VAL A 36 -6.93 10.73 8.34
CA VAL A 36 -7.16 11.73 9.41
C VAL A 36 -5.99 11.77 10.38
N LYS A 37 -5.50 10.60 10.81
CA LYS A 37 -4.29 10.50 11.65
C LYS A 37 -3.06 11.09 10.97
N ALA A 38 -2.90 10.83 9.67
CA ALA A 38 -1.79 11.33 8.88
C ALA A 38 -1.84 12.85 8.68
N VAL A 39 -3.04 13.43 8.57
CA VAL A 39 -3.21 14.90 8.54
C VAL A 39 -2.81 15.53 9.88
N GLY A 40 -2.97 14.82 11.00
CA GLY A 40 -2.42 15.25 12.30
C GLY A 40 -3.10 16.46 12.94
N ARG A 41 -4.34 16.79 12.54
CA ARG A 41 -5.13 17.86 13.18
C ARG A 41 -5.93 17.28 14.35
N GLU A 42 -5.81 17.90 15.53
CA GLU A 42 -6.59 17.53 16.71
C GLU A 42 -8.05 17.99 16.56
N ASN A 43 -8.99 17.19 17.12
CA ASN A 43 -10.43 17.49 17.15
C ASN A 43 -11.04 17.87 15.78
N TRP A 44 -10.53 17.27 14.71
CA TRP A 44 -10.94 17.59 13.35
C TRP A 44 -11.43 16.35 12.61
N GLU A 45 -12.52 16.50 11.86
CA GLU A 45 -13.08 15.45 11.00
C GLU A 45 -13.18 15.91 9.55
N PRO A 46 -12.94 14.99 8.58
CA PRO A 46 -13.00 15.32 7.17
C PRO A 46 -14.45 15.51 6.72
N SER A 47 -14.74 16.68 6.17
CA SER A 47 -15.99 16.97 5.46
C SER A 47 -15.94 16.48 4.01
N LYS A 48 -17.07 16.48 3.31
CA LYS A 48 -17.17 16.17 1.85
C LYS A 48 -16.28 17.07 0.97
N PHE A 49 -15.90 18.25 1.48
CA PHE A 49 -15.03 19.19 0.80
C PHE A 49 -13.56 19.08 1.20
N SER A 50 -13.25 18.27 2.22
CA SER A 50 -11.87 18.02 2.64
C SER A 50 -11.15 17.20 1.58
N LYS A 51 -10.05 17.75 1.03
CA LYS A 51 -9.25 17.09 0.00
C LYS A 51 -7.76 17.23 0.27
N LEU A 52 -7.00 16.23 -0.15
CA LEU A 52 -5.53 16.27 -0.19
C LEU A 52 -5.07 16.36 -1.63
N CYS A 53 -4.06 17.19 -1.91
CA CYS A 53 -3.45 17.21 -3.24
C CYS A 53 -2.43 16.08 -3.39
N SER A 54 -2.14 15.68 -4.63
CA SER A 54 -1.23 14.57 -4.96
C SER A 54 0.17 14.71 -4.34
N LYS A 55 0.66 15.93 -4.06
CA LYS A 55 1.95 16.17 -3.39
C LYS A 55 2.11 15.50 -2.02
N HIS A 56 1.02 15.13 -1.35
CA HIS A 56 1.05 14.47 -0.04
C HIS A 56 1.13 12.94 -0.14
N PHE A 57 1.00 12.40 -1.36
CA PHE A 57 1.09 10.99 -1.64
C PHE A 57 2.42 10.71 -2.33
N PRO A 58 3.08 9.58 -2.00
CA PRO A 58 4.17 9.08 -2.79
C PRO A 58 3.70 8.79 -4.22
N GLU A 59 4.57 9.05 -5.21
CA GLU A 59 4.21 8.91 -6.63
C GLU A 59 3.85 7.46 -6.98
N GLU A 60 4.44 6.47 -6.31
CA GLU A 60 4.15 5.04 -6.48
C GLU A 60 2.73 4.64 -6.04
N MET A 61 2.08 5.48 -5.22
CA MET A 61 0.71 5.29 -4.76
C MET A 61 -0.31 5.99 -5.66
N ILE A 62 0.15 6.79 -6.61
CA ILE A 62 -0.66 7.53 -7.58
C ILE A 62 -0.69 6.73 -8.88
N ASP A 63 -1.89 6.38 -9.32
CA ASP A 63 -2.11 5.73 -10.59
C ASP A 63 -2.46 6.77 -11.66
N ARG A 64 -1.53 6.97 -12.59
CA ARG A 64 -1.66 7.83 -13.78
C ARG A 64 -1.81 7.04 -15.07
N THR A 65 -1.99 5.72 -14.99
CA THR A 65 -2.14 4.83 -16.16
C THR A 65 -3.37 5.22 -16.98
N SER A 66 -4.41 5.72 -16.29
CA SER A 66 -5.63 6.20 -16.93
C SER A 66 -5.43 7.61 -17.50
N LEU A 67 -5.62 7.76 -18.81
CA LEU A 67 -5.53 9.05 -19.52
C LEU A 67 -6.57 10.09 -19.06
N SER A 68 -7.71 9.64 -18.55
CA SER A 68 -8.85 10.48 -18.18
C SER A 68 -8.97 10.79 -16.69
N CYS A 69 -8.34 10.00 -15.81
CA CYS A 69 -8.55 10.11 -14.37
C CYS A 69 -7.33 9.62 -13.58
N VAL A 70 -6.76 10.48 -12.73
CA VAL A 70 -5.72 10.10 -11.79
C VAL A 70 -6.36 9.57 -10.51
N ARG A 71 -6.01 8.35 -10.12
CA ARG A 71 -6.56 7.68 -8.94
C ARG A 71 -5.46 7.35 -7.94
N LEU A 72 -5.84 7.13 -6.69
CA LEU A 72 -4.93 6.59 -5.69
C LEU A 72 -5.14 5.08 -5.59
N ARG A 73 -4.07 4.34 -5.36
CA ARG A 73 -4.11 2.91 -5.06
C ARG A 73 -4.86 2.64 -3.74
N ASP A 74 -5.25 1.39 -3.52
CA ASP A 74 -6.04 1.01 -2.35
C ASP A 74 -5.26 1.07 -1.02
N ASN A 75 -3.95 0.91 -1.08
CA ASN A 75 -3.04 1.07 0.06
C ASN A 75 -2.47 2.49 0.19
N ALA A 76 -2.90 3.44 -0.65
CA ALA A 76 -2.40 4.81 -0.61
C ALA A 76 -2.77 5.50 0.71
N VAL A 77 -1.75 5.92 1.46
CA VAL A 77 -1.85 6.74 2.67
C VAL A 77 -0.96 7.97 2.47
N PRO A 78 -1.45 9.18 2.77
CA PRO A 78 -0.61 10.36 2.65
C PRO A 78 0.50 10.29 3.70
N SER A 79 1.74 10.49 3.27
CA SER A 79 2.94 10.37 4.11
C SER A 79 3.85 11.57 4.03
N ILE A 80 3.70 12.41 3.00
CA ILE A 80 4.55 13.57 2.76
C ILE A 80 3.88 14.80 3.36
N PHE A 81 4.35 15.22 4.53
CA PHE A 81 3.87 16.41 5.24
C PHE A 81 5.05 17.19 5.83
N ASP A 82 4.93 18.51 5.78
CA ASP A 82 5.89 19.42 6.42
C ASP A 82 5.31 19.92 7.74
N PHE A 83 5.43 19.08 8.77
CA PHE A 83 4.99 19.41 10.12
C PHE A 83 6.02 20.30 10.82
N PRO A 84 5.59 21.33 11.57
CA PRO A 84 6.48 22.12 12.39
C PRO A 84 7.18 21.22 13.44
N SER A 85 8.39 21.60 13.86
CA SER A 85 9.26 20.79 14.71
C SER A 85 8.60 20.23 15.98
N HIS A 86 7.67 20.98 16.58
CA HIS A 86 6.94 20.56 17.78
C HIS A 86 5.87 19.48 17.53
N LEU A 87 5.43 19.29 16.28
CA LEU A 87 4.48 18.22 15.88
C LEU A 87 5.18 17.01 15.27
N GLN A 88 6.48 17.10 14.99
CA GLN A 88 7.24 15.94 14.53
C GLN A 88 7.39 14.96 15.70
N LYS A 89 6.71 13.81 15.60
CA LYS A 89 6.95 12.70 16.52
C LYS A 89 8.38 12.22 16.30
N VAL A 90 9.29 12.70 17.14
CA VAL A 90 10.65 12.18 17.20
C VAL A 90 10.54 10.74 17.66
N VAL A 91 10.57 9.81 16.70
CA VAL A 91 10.81 8.42 17.02
C VAL A 91 12.24 8.41 17.52
N LYS A 92 12.43 8.44 18.85
CA LYS A 92 13.70 8.05 19.44
C LYS A 92 13.91 6.62 18.95
N LEU A 93 14.69 6.44 17.89
CA LEU A 93 15.24 5.16 17.51
C LEU A 93 16.00 4.69 18.75
N ARG A 94 15.34 3.87 19.57
CA ARG A 94 16.05 3.12 20.61
C ARG A 94 17.05 2.31 19.81
N LYS A 95 18.35 2.57 20.03
CA LYS A 95 19.42 1.79 19.39
C LYS A 95 19.03 0.32 19.52
N LEU A 96 18.79 -0.36 18.40
CA LEU A 96 18.61 -1.80 18.40
C LEU A 96 19.86 -2.37 19.08
N PRO A 97 19.73 -3.17 20.14
CA PRO A 97 20.90 -3.81 20.72
C PRO A 97 21.51 -4.69 19.63
N THR A 98 22.69 -4.32 19.15
CA THR A 98 23.53 -5.18 18.32
C THR A 98 23.91 -6.38 19.17
N ARG A 99 23.12 -7.45 19.16
CA ARG A 99 23.45 -8.67 19.88
C ARG A 99 23.47 -9.86 18.94
N ALA A 100 24.71 -10.29 18.71
CA ALA A 100 25.18 -11.62 18.33
C ALA A 100 24.76 -12.14 16.94
N VAL A 101 25.76 -12.18 16.06
CA VAL A 101 25.85 -13.15 14.97
C VAL A 101 25.55 -14.54 15.56
N PHE A 102 24.47 -15.17 15.10
CA PHE A 102 24.17 -16.56 15.41
C PHE A 102 24.92 -17.40 14.37
N GLU A 103 26.08 -17.93 14.75
CA GLU A 103 26.79 -18.95 13.97
C GLU A 103 25.87 -20.18 13.83
N PRO A 104 25.49 -20.60 12.61
CA PRO A 104 24.69 -21.80 12.45
C PRO A 104 25.57 -23.03 12.71
N ALA A 105 25.36 -23.67 13.86
CA ALA A 105 25.90 -25.00 14.10
C ALA A 105 25.25 -25.98 13.11
N TYR A 106 26.02 -26.35 12.08
CA TYR A 106 25.75 -27.41 11.12
C TYR A 106 25.31 -28.70 11.85
N SER A 107 24.03 -29.06 11.68
CA SER A 107 23.42 -30.26 12.24
C SER A 107 24.01 -31.50 11.60
N LYS A 108 24.77 -32.26 12.40
CA LYS A 108 25.27 -33.59 12.10
C LYS A 108 24.09 -34.55 12.10
N ILE A 109 23.60 -34.97 10.93
CA ILE A 109 22.57 -36.02 10.82
C ILE A 109 23.29 -37.33 10.56
N GLU A 110 23.16 -38.25 11.52
CA GLU A 110 23.76 -39.58 11.53
C GLU A 110 22.81 -40.55 10.80
N VAL A 111 23.31 -41.19 9.75
CA VAL A 111 22.54 -42.10 8.89
C VAL A 111 22.64 -43.52 9.45
N GLN A 112 21.51 -44.08 9.89
CA GLN A 112 21.40 -45.51 10.18
C GLN A 112 20.55 -46.19 9.09
N GLN A 113 21.12 -47.24 8.50
CA GLN A 113 20.52 -48.04 7.43
C GLN A 113 19.62 -49.14 7.99
N ALA A 114 18.55 -49.46 7.26
CA ALA A 114 18.37 -50.73 6.53
C ALA A 114 16.97 -51.38 6.67
N THR A 115 16.55 -51.99 5.54
CA THR A 115 15.57 -53.09 5.40
C THR A 115 14.09 -52.68 5.58
N THR A 116 13.07 -53.19 4.89
CA THR A 116 12.88 -54.16 3.80
C THR A 116 11.39 -54.11 3.43
N GLY A 117 11.06 -54.26 2.14
CA GLY A 117 9.74 -54.64 1.60
C GLY A 117 8.63 -53.59 1.72
N ALA A 118 7.57 -53.55 0.91
CA ALA A 118 7.17 -54.14 -0.36
C ALA A 118 5.82 -53.46 -0.69
N GLU A 119 5.52 -53.26 -2.00
CA GLU A 119 4.16 -53.26 -2.59
C GLU A 119 3.17 -52.13 -2.15
N THR A 120 2.31 -51.46 -2.93
CA THR A 120 1.73 -51.60 -4.28
C THR A 120 1.00 -50.28 -4.66
N VAL A 121 1.00 -49.98 -5.97
CA VAL A 121 -0.13 -49.53 -6.83
C VAL A 121 -0.95 -48.25 -6.56
N ALA A 122 -1.32 -47.62 -7.69
CA ALA A 122 -2.40 -46.67 -7.98
C ALA A 122 -2.07 -45.17 -7.86
N THR A 123 -1.80 -44.50 -8.99
CA THR A 123 -2.73 -43.65 -9.82
C THR A 123 -2.96 -42.28 -9.14
N GLU A 124 -3.01 -41.12 -9.78
CA GLU A 124 -3.32 -40.67 -11.13
C GLU A 124 -2.99 -39.16 -11.22
N SER A 125 -2.81 -38.68 -12.45
CA SER A 125 -2.65 -37.29 -12.89
C SER A 125 -3.89 -36.43 -12.47
N GLU A 126 -3.88 -35.10 -12.43
CA GLU A 126 -3.83 -34.25 -13.62
C GLU A 126 -3.52 -32.77 -13.29
N VAL A 127 -2.82 -32.21 -14.27
CA VAL A 127 -2.53 -30.81 -14.52
C VAL A 127 -3.81 -30.12 -14.98
N VAL A 128 -4.17 -28.98 -14.39
CA VAL A 128 -5.17 -28.08 -14.98
C VAL A 128 -4.50 -26.75 -15.31
N GLY A 129 -4.13 -26.63 -16.57
CA GLY A 129 -3.90 -25.35 -17.24
C GLY A 129 -5.24 -24.69 -17.55
N CYS A 130 -5.34 -23.40 -17.26
CA CYS A 130 -6.49 -22.58 -17.64
C CYS A 130 -6.20 -21.94 -19.00
N SER A 131 -6.68 -22.60 -20.06
CA SER A 131 -6.74 -22.03 -21.40
C SER A 131 -7.92 -21.07 -21.52
N SER A 132 -7.62 -19.97 -22.21
CA SER A 132 -8.49 -18.92 -22.73
C SER A 132 -9.73 -19.42 -23.46
N GLU A 133 -10.88 -18.76 -23.25
CA GLU A 133 -11.91 -18.59 -24.28
C GLU A 133 -12.54 -17.19 -24.22
N SER A 134 -12.62 -16.59 -25.40
CA SER A 134 -13.37 -15.38 -25.76
C SER A 134 -14.65 -15.80 -26.44
N PRO A 135 -15.77 -15.08 -26.25
CA PRO A 135 -16.66 -14.88 -27.39
C PRO A 135 -17.35 -13.52 -27.36
N TYR A 136 -17.20 -12.71 -28.41
CA TYR A 136 -18.30 -11.88 -28.91
C TYR A 136 -18.22 -11.79 -30.44
N GLN A 137 -19.17 -12.46 -31.08
CA GLN A 137 -19.38 -12.47 -32.52
C GLN A 137 -20.01 -11.16 -32.99
N SER A 138 -19.58 -10.76 -34.18
CA SER A 138 -20.08 -9.68 -35.03
C SER A 138 -21.36 -10.08 -35.74
N ASN A 139 -22.36 -9.19 -35.74
CA ASN A 139 -23.50 -9.22 -36.65
C ASN A 139 -23.24 -8.25 -37.82
N ILE A 140 -23.05 -8.79 -39.03
CA ILE A 140 -23.42 -8.19 -40.33
C ILE A 140 -23.88 -9.34 -41.23
#